data_AF-A0A0F8VPU4-F1
#
_entry.id   AF-A0A0F8VPU4-F1
#
_cell.length_a   1.000
_cell.length_b   1.000
_cell.length_c   1.000
_cell.angle_alpha   90.00
_cell.angle_beta   90.00
_cell.angle_gamma   90.00
#
_symmetry.space_group_name_H-M   'P 1'
#
loop_
_entity.id
_entity.type
_entity.pdbx_description
1 polymer ?
#
loop_
_entity_poly.entity_id
_entity_poly.type
_entity_poly.pdbx_seq_one_letter_code
_entity_poly.pdbx_strand_id
1 'polypeptide(L)'
;MGENAFSNVIDVIGKVWDVIKGIANIPKKERAKYRDQFSDTLKLLEQAILLIHIRLRDLLGILREGNLDTLRNELYLLGDYDKWLQIERDVRLCRNLRITRREMDDIIEKFKQKISINDVDELHKNFDTIFSNEGELANFIASSLNQLTNQSNFNDNELKNVENQIISFKDKLNEERLKLINLEIKIIETT
;
A
#
# COMPACT_ATOMS: atom_id res chain seq x y z
N MET A 1 9.57 6.26 10.17
CA MET A 1 10.03 5.07 9.43
C MET A 1 8.81 4.36 8.84
N GLY A 2 8.31 4.84 7.69
CA GLY A 2 7.20 4.21 6.96
C GLY A 2 7.41 4.20 5.44
N GLU A 3 8.60 4.60 4.97
CA GLU A 3 8.79 5.10 3.58
C GLU A 3 8.84 4.05 2.47
N ASN A 4 8.66 2.74 2.73
CA ASN A 4 8.75 1.73 1.66
C ASN A 4 7.88 0.48 1.90
N ALA A 5 6.84 0.55 2.73
CA ALA A 5 6.13 -0.68 3.12
C ALA A 5 5.38 -1.32 1.94
N PHE A 6 4.73 -0.52 1.08
CA PHE A 6 4.11 -1.05 -0.15
C PHE A 6 5.17 -1.57 -1.11
N SER A 7 6.27 -0.83 -1.32
CA SER A 7 7.40 -1.29 -2.15
C SER A 7 7.94 -2.66 -1.68
N ASN A 8 8.11 -2.86 -0.37
CA ASN A 8 8.58 -4.13 0.17
C ASN A 8 7.59 -5.27 -0.09
N VAL A 9 6.28 -5.04 0.05
CA VAL A 9 5.26 -6.05 -0.30
C VAL A 9 5.31 -6.38 -1.80
N ILE A 10 5.41 -5.37 -2.66
CA ILE A 10 5.49 -5.51 -4.12
C ILE A 10 6.73 -6.33 -4.50
N ASP A 11 7.89 -6.03 -3.94
CA ASP A 11 9.14 -6.73 -4.23
C ASP A 11 9.05 -8.21 -3.88
N VAL A 12 8.50 -8.54 -2.70
CA VAL A 12 8.37 -9.94 -2.29
C VAL A 12 7.34 -10.68 -3.14
N ILE A 13 6.20 -10.05 -3.48
CA ILE A 13 5.24 -10.63 -4.42
C ILE A 13 5.92 -10.95 -5.77
N GLY A 14 6.77 -10.05 -6.25
CA GLY A 14 7.54 -10.25 -7.48
C GLY A 14 8.48 -11.45 -7.42
N LYS A 15 9.21 -11.61 -6.31
CA LYS A 15 10.09 -12.77 -6.08
C LYS A 15 9.30 -14.08 -6.07
N VAL A 16 8.19 -14.13 -5.34
CA VAL A 16 7.35 -15.33 -5.23
C VAL A 16 6.77 -15.70 -6.60
N TRP A 17 6.30 -14.72 -7.37
CA TRP A 17 5.81 -14.96 -8.73
C TRP A 17 6.90 -15.53 -9.64
N ASP A 18 8.12 -14.99 -9.60
CA ASP A 18 9.23 -15.46 -10.43
C ASP A 18 9.57 -16.94 -10.13
N VAL A 19 9.52 -17.36 -8.86
CA VAL A 19 9.67 -18.77 -8.47
C VAL A 19 8.56 -19.62 -9.09
N ILE A 20 7.29 -19.23 -8.92
CA ILE A 20 6.14 -19.98 -9.42
C ILE A 20 6.18 -20.11 -10.95
N LYS A 21 6.49 -19.02 -11.64
CA LYS A 21 6.65 -18.99 -13.10
C LYS A 21 7.74 -19.95 -13.58
N GLY A 22 8.85 -20.05 -12.83
CA GLY A 22 9.96 -20.96 -13.14
C GLY A 22 9.62 -22.45 -13.00
N ILE A 23 8.49 -22.81 -12.37
CA ILE A 23 8.10 -24.21 -12.19
C ILE A 23 7.40 -24.72 -13.46
N ALA A 24 8.14 -25.51 -14.24
CA ALA A 24 7.68 -26.07 -15.51
C ALA A 24 6.42 -26.96 -15.38
N ASN A 25 6.26 -27.67 -14.26
CA ASN A 25 5.21 -28.69 -14.09
C ASN A 25 3.88 -28.16 -13.52
N ILE A 26 3.68 -26.84 -13.40
CA ILE A 26 2.39 -26.29 -12.98
C ILE A 26 1.43 -26.33 -14.18
N PRO A 27 0.25 -26.98 -14.08
CA PRO A 27 -0.77 -26.94 -15.12
C PRO A 27 -1.18 -25.51 -15.47
N LYS A 28 -1.40 -25.21 -16.76
CA LYS A 28 -1.78 -23.85 -17.22
C LYS A 28 -2.96 -23.26 -16.45
N LYS A 29 -3.99 -24.07 -16.18
CA LYS A 29 -5.19 -23.65 -15.41
C LYS A 29 -4.84 -23.24 -13.98
N GLU A 30 -3.91 -23.95 -13.35
CA GLU A 30 -3.47 -23.67 -11.98
C GLU A 30 -2.57 -22.44 -11.94
N ARG A 31 -1.67 -22.28 -12.93
CA ARG A 31 -0.86 -21.06 -13.10
C ARG A 31 -1.72 -19.81 -13.32
N ALA A 32 -2.80 -19.93 -14.11
CA ALA A 32 -3.76 -18.84 -14.30
C ALA A 32 -4.46 -18.46 -12.99
N LYS A 33 -4.87 -19.45 -12.18
CA LYS A 33 -5.43 -19.18 -10.85
C LYS A 33 -4.46 -18.38 -9.98
N TYR A 34 -3.19 -18.79 -9.91
CA TYR A 34 -2.19 -18.06 -9.12
C TYR A 34 -1.97 -16.65 -9.62
N ARG A 35 -1.88 -16.46 -10.94
CA ARG A 35 -1.79 -15.14 -11.57
C ARG A 35 -2.93 -14.23 -11.15
N ASP A 36 -4.16 -14.73 -11.21
CA ASP A 36 -5.36 -13.95 -10.87
C ASP A 36 -5.33 -13.55 -9.38
N GLN A 37 -4.89 -14.45 -8.49
CA GLN A 37 -4.72 -14.17 -7.06
C GLN A 37 -3.66 -13.08 -6.78
N PHE A 38 -2.51 -13.14 -7.48
CA PHE A 38 -1.51 -12.07 -7.37
C PHE A 38 -2.04 -10.73 -7.90
N SER A 39 -2.71 -10.72 -9.05
CA SER A 39 -3.32 -9.50 -9.60
C SER A 39 -4.36 -8.89 -8.65
N ASP A 40 -5.21 -9.72 -8.04
CA ASP A 40 -6.20 -9.24 -7.08
C ASP A 40 -5.55 -8.61 -5.84
N THR A 41 -4.40 -9.12 -5.43
CA THR A 41 -3.61 -8.50 -4.35
C THR A 41 -3.09 -7.14 -4.76
N LEU A 42 -2.46 -7.04 -5.93
CA LEU A 42 -1.88 -5.80 -6.42
C LEU A 42 -2.96 -4.74 -6.56
N LYS A 43 -4.16 -5.10 -7.06
CA LYS A 43 -5.30 -4.17 -7.10
C LYS A 43 -5.69 -3.63 -5.73
N LEU A 44 -5.71 -4.47 -4.70
CA LEU A 44 -6.06 -4.03 -3.34
C LEU A 44 -4.99 -3.10 -2.75
N LEU A 45 -3.71 -3.39 -3.01
CA LEU A 45 -2.60 -2.48 -2.64
C LEU A 45 -2.71 -1.14 -3.37
N GLU A 46 -3.07 -1.16 -4.66
CA GLU A 46 -3.29 0.05 -5.44
C GLU A 46 -4.45 0.88 -4.86
N GLN A 47 -5.56 0.24 -4.50
CA GLN A 47 -6.69 0.92 -3.86
C GLN A 47 -6.29 1.62 -2.55
N ALA A 48 -5.46 0.98 -1.72
CA ALA A 48 -4.93 1.58 -0.51
C ALA A 48 -4.07 2.82 -0.83
N ILE A 49 -3.16 2.74 -1.81
CA ILE A 49 -2.36 3.88 -2.27
C ILE A 49 -3.24 5.02 -2.81
N LEU A 50 -4.28 4.68 -3.58
CA LEU A 50 -5.21 5.66 -4.16
C LEU A 50 -5.99 6.44 -3.10
N LEU A 51 -6.40 5.79 -2.01
CA LEU A 51 -7.06 6.48 -0.90
C LEU A 51 -6.17 7.55 -0.28
N ILE A 52 -4.90 7.24 -0.03
CA ILE A 52 -3.93 8.20 0.50
C ILE A 52 -3.73 9.35 -0.51
N HIS A 53 -3.60 9.03 -1.79
CA HIS A 53 -3.48 10.02 -2.87
C HIS A 53 -4.65 11.00 -2.94
N ILE A 54 -5.88 10.53 -2.77
CA ILE A 54 -7.08 11.37 -2.76
C ILE A 54 -6.99 12.38 -1.61
N ARG A 55 -6.66 11.91 -0.41
CA ARG A 55 -6.54 12.78 0.78
C ARG A 55 -5.44 13.83 0.63
N LEU A 56 -4.29 13.48 0.06
CA LEU A 56 -3.24 14.46 -0.25
C LEU A 56 -3.67 15.48 -1.31
N ARG A 57 -4.49 15.06 -2.28
CA ARG A 57 -5.04 15.95 -3.30
C ARG A 57 -6.04 16.93 -2.69
N ASP A 58 -6.88 16.48 -1.76
CA ASP A 58 -7.82 17.35 -1.04
C ASP A 58 -7.08 18.45 -0.28
N LEU A 59 -5.98 18.11 0.41
CA LEU A 59 -5.13 19.10 1.11
C LEU A 59 -4.55 20.16 0.16
N LEU A 60 -4.05 19.75 -1.00
CA LEU A 60 -3.56 20.69 -2.02
C LEU A 60 -4.70 21.56 -2.58
N GLY A 61 -5.93 21.04 -2.64
CA GLY A 61 -7.12 21.81 -2.99
C GLY A 61 -7.39 22.92 -1.96
N ILE A 62 -7.45 22.55 -0.67
CA ILE A 62 -7.64 23.49 0.44
C ILE A 62 -6.54 24.57 0.45
N LEU A 63 -5.29 24.16 0.21
CA LEU A 63 -4.15 25.08 0.12
C LEU A 63 -4.34 26.12 -1.00
N ARG A 64 -4.80 25.69 -2.18
CA ARG A 64 -5.08 26.60 -3.32
C ARG A 64 -6.24 27.56 -3.04
N GLU A 65 -7.22 27.12 -2.27
CA GLU A 65 -8.35 27.94 -1.84
C GLU A 65 -7.95 28.98 -0.76
N GLY A 66 -6.76 28.86 -0.18
CA GLY A 66 -6.24 29.77 0.84
C GLY A 66 -6.87 29.60 2.22
N ASN A 67 -7.61 28.51 2.45
CA ASN A 67 -8.29 28.24 3.72
C ASN A 67 -7.34 27.57 4.73
N LEU A 68 -6.45 28.37 5.33
CA LEU A 68 -5.38 27.88 6.20
C LEU A 68 -5.89 27.18 7.45
N ASP A 69 -7.01 27.62 8.04
CA ASP A 69 -7.55 26.98 9.25
C ASP A 69 -8.09 25.58 8.95
N THR A 70 -8.74 25.42 7.80
CA THR A 70 -9.16 24.08 7.32
C THR A 70 -7.95 23.21 7.01
N LEU A 71 -6.90 23.78 6.40
CA LEU A 71 -5.67 23.05 6.11
C LEU A 71 -5.00 22.53 7.39
N ARG A 72 -4.87 23.38 8.41
CA ARG A 72 -4.30 23.00 9.72
C ARG A 72 -5.08 21.85 10.35
N ASN A 73 -6.41 21.96 10.36
CA ASN A 73 -7.28 20.92 10.89
C ASN A 73 -7.16 19.61 10.10
N GLU A 74 -7.18 19.65 8.77
CA GLU A 74 -7.07 18.43 7.96
C GLU A 74 -5.68 17.80 8.04
N LEU A 75 -4.59 18.58 8.17
CA LEU A 75 -3.24 18.07 8.46
C LEU A 75 -3.18 17.36 9.81
N TYR A 76 -3.78 17.96 10.84
CA TYR A 76 -3.88 17.33 12.16
C TYR A 76 -4.62 15.99 12.07
N LEU A 77 -5.76 15.98 11.38
CA LEU A 77 -6.58 14.77 11.20
C LEU A 77 -5.95 13.71 10.30
N LEU A 78 -4.84 13.98 9.60
CA LEU A 78 -4.10 12.92 8.90
C LEU A 78 -3.51 11.88 9.85
N GLY A 79 -3.21 12.27 11.09
CA GLY A 79 -2.72 11.37 12.13
C GLY A 79 -3.84 10.68 12.91
N ASP A 80 -5.10 10.98 12.60
CA ASP A 80 -6.27 10.44 13.29
C ASP A 80 -6.53 8.99 12.87
N TYR A 81 -6.12 8.07 13.73
CA TYR A 81 -6.34 6.63 13.58
C TYR A 81 -7.81 6.28 13.37
N ASP A 82 -8.73 6.87 14.14
CA ASP A 82 -10.15 6.50 14.10
C ASP A 82 -10.79 6.93 12.78
N LYS A 83 -10.38 8.08 12.23
CA LYS A 83 -10.79 8.54 10.90
C LYS A 83 -10.33 7.57 9.81
N TRP A 84 -9.09 7.10 9.87
CA TRP A 84 -8.57 6.11 8.92
C TRP A 84 -9.22 4.74 9.06
N LEU A 85 -9.51 4.31 10.30
CA LEU A 85 -10.22 3.07 10.56
C LEU A 85 -11.64 3.12 9.99
N GLN A 86 -12.33 4.26 10.10
CA GLN A 86 -13.66 4.42 9.49
C GLN A 86 -13.58 4.37 7.96
N ILE A 87 -12.62 5.07 7.35
CA ILE A 87 -12.40 5.02 5.90
C ILE A 87 -12.13 3.59 5.45
N GLU A 88 -11.27 2.85 6.15
CA GLU A 88 -11.00 1.43 5.87
C GLU A 88 -12.28 0.60 5.90
N ARG A 89 -13.12 0.76 6.93
CA ARG A 89 -14.36 -0.01 7.07
C ARG A 89 -15.36 0.27 5.96
N ASP A 90 -15.42 1.50 5.49
CA ASP A 90 -16.31 1.91 4.40
C ASP A 90 -15.90 1.27 3.06
N VAL A 91 -14.60 1.08 2.84
CA VAL A 91 -14.05 0.45 1.61
C VAL A 91 -13.75 -1.05 1.75
N ARG A 92 -13.76 -1.58 2.98
CA ARG A 92 -13.49 -3.00 3.35
C ARG A 92 -12.18 -3.55 2.79
N LEU A 93 -11.14 -2.73 2.70
CA LEU A 93 -9.86 -3.11 2.10
C LEU A 93 -9.17 -4.23 2.87
N CYS A 94 -9.09 -4.15 4.21
CA CYS A 94 -8.40 -5.14 5.02
C CYS A 94 -9.11 -6.49 4.97
N ARG A 95 -10.45 -6.52 4.85
CA ARG A 95 -11.18 -7.78 4.68
C ARG A 95 -10.75 -8.51 3.42
N ASN A 96 -10.71 -7.80 2.29
CA ASN A 96 -10.30 -8.39 1.01
C ASN A 96 -8.83 -8.79 1.04
N LEU A 97 -7.95 -7.96 1.60
CA LEU A 97 -6.53 -8.25 1.74
C LEU A 97 -6.25 -9.48 2.61
N ARG A 98 -7.04 -9.71 3.67
CA ARG A 98 -6.91 -10.95 4.46
C ARG A 98 -7.33 -12.19 3.69
N ILE A 99 -8.35 -12.10 2.85
CA ILE A 99 -8.76 -13.22 1.99
C ILE A 99 -7.62 -13.52 1.01
N THR A 100 -7.14 -12.50 0.32
CA THR A 100 -6.06 -12.65 -0.65
C THR A 100 -4.74 -13.11 -0.02
N ARG A 101 -4.42 -12.66 1.20
CA ARG A 101 -3.28 -13.17 1.96
C ARG A 101 -3.40 -14.66 2.25
N ARG A 102 -4.55 -15.14 2.75
CA ARG A 102 -4.75 -16.57 3.00
C ARG A 102 -4.56 -17.40 1.73
N GLU A 103 -5.05 -16.87 0.61
CA GLU A 103 -4.87 -17.50 -0.68
C GLU A 103 -3.39 -17.52 -1.12
N MET A 104 -2.61 -16.49 -0.82
CA MET A 104 -1.16 -16.52 -1.00
C MET A 104 -0.46 -17.51 -0.09
N ASP A 105 -0.87 -17.59 1.18
CA ASP A 105 -0.29 -18.53 2.14
C ASP A 105 -0.48 -19.97 1.66
N ASP A 106 -1.66 -20.29 1.11
CA ASP A 106 -1.93 -21.58 0.48
C ASP A 106 -1.03 -21.85 -0.74
N ILE A 107 -0.74 -20.83 -1.55
CA ILE A 107 0.21 -20.93 -2.68
C ILE A 107 1.62 -21.20 -2.17
N ILE A 108 2.06 -20.43 -1.18
CA ILE A 108 3.42 -20.50 -0.65
C ILE A 108 3.65 -21.84 0.02
N GLU A 109 2.70 -22.32 0.81
CA GLU A 109 2.80 -23.63 1.47
C GLU A 109 2.94 -24.77 0.45
N LYS A 110 2.20 -24.69 -0.67
CA LYS A 110 2.36 -25.65 -1.79
C LYS A 110 3.74 -25.62 -2.43
N PHE A 111 4.42 -24.48 -2.40
CA PHE A 111 5.72 -24.28 -3.04
C PHE A 111 6.87 -24.06 -2.05
N LYS A 112 6.67 -24.33 -0.75
CA LYS A 112 7.64 -24.05 0.31
C LYS A 112 9.00 -24.72 0.13
N GLN A 113 9.07 -25.83 -0.61
CA GLN A 113 10.32 -26.52 -0.93
C GLN A 113 11.12 -25.84 -2.05
N LYS A 114 10.50 -24.89 -2.77
CA LYS A 114 11.07 -24.19 -3.93
C LYS A 114 11.19 -22.68 -3.71
N ILE A 115 10.49 -22.14 -2.72
CA ILE A 115 10.60 -20.74 -2.29
C ILE A 115 11.59 -20.69 -1.11
N SER A 116 12.43 -19.66 -1.08
CA SER A 116 13.32 -19.40 0.05
C SER A 116 12.51 -19.08 1.31
N ILE A 117 12.84 -19.72 2.44
CA ILE A 117 12.21 -19.46 3.74
C ILE A 117 12.31 -17.96 4.10
N ASN A 118 13.45 -17.32 3.79
CA ASN A 118 13.64 -15.90 4.07
C ASN A 118 12.67 -15.01 3.28
N ASP A 119 12.34 -15.37 2.03
CA ASP A 119 11.39 -14.59 1.22
C ASP A 119 9.94 -14.78 1.73
N VAL A 120 9.62 -15.95 2.27
CA VAL A 120 8.31 -16.24 2.90
C VAL A 120 8.16 -15.44 4.20
N ASP A 121 9.16 -15.47 5.07
CA ASP A 121 9.15 -14.73 6.33
C ASP A 121 9.09 -13.21 6.09
N GLU A 122 9.81 -12.71 5.06
CA GLU A 122 9.75 -11.31 4.63
C GLU A 122 8.35 -10.93 4.12
N LEU A 123 7.70 -11.81 3.33
CA LEU A 123 6.33 -11.59 2.87
C LEU A 123 5.37 -11.49 4.05
N HIS A 124 5.41 -12.46 4.96
CA HIS A 124 4.52 -12.51 6.13
C HIS A 124 4.71 -11.30 7.00
N LYS A 125 5.96 -10.92 7.29
CA LYS A 125 6.27 -9.72 8.06
C LYS A 125 5.71 -8.46 7.40
N ASN A 126 5.88 -8.30 6.09
CA ASN A 126 5.40 -7.12 5.37
C ASN A 126 3.86 -7.10 5.31
N PHE A 127 3.20 -8.24 5.09
CA PHE A 127 1.74 -8.35 5.15
C PHE A 127 1.20 -8.10 6.56
N ASP A 128 1.86 -8.59 7.60
CA ASP A 128 1.43 -8.39 8.98
C ASP A 128 1.56 -6.94 9.42
N THR A 129 2.64 -6.28 8.99
CA THR A 129 2.92 -4.87 9.29
C THR A 129 1.86 -3.93 8.72
N ILE A 130 1.21 -4.30 7.61
CA ILE A 130 0.29 -3.40 6.90
C ILE A 130 -1.17 -3.88 6.97
N PHE A 131 -1.40 -5.20 7.07
CA PHE A 131 -2.73 -5.79 6.81
C PHE A 131 -3.16 -6.89 7.79
N SER A 132 -2.46 -7.10 8.92
CA SER A 132 -2.87 -8.15 9.88
C SER A 132 -4.29 -7.90 10.42
N ASN A 133 -4.66 -6.63 10.66
CA ASN A 133 -6.01 -6.23 11.06
C ASN A 133 -6.42 -4.87 10.44
N GLU A 134 -7.69 -4.46 10.62
CA GLU A 134 -8.23 -3.17 10.10
C GLU A 134 -7.44 -1.98 10.66
N GLY A 135 -7.01 -2.10 11.92
CA GLY A 135 -6.20 -1.11 12.61
C GLY A 135 -4.77 -0.99 12.08
N GLU A 136 -4.14 -2.04 11.55
CA GLU A 136 -2.77 -1.92 11.03
C GLU A 136 -2.69 -1.04 9.78
N LEU A 137 -3.66 -1.14 8.87
CA LEU A 137 -3.68 -0.26 7.70
C LEU A 137 -3.93 1.19 8.13
N ALA A 138 -4.88 1.41 9.03
CA ALA A 138 -5.16 2.72 9.59
C ALA A 138 -3.93 3.31 10.32
N ASN A 139 -3.26 2.50 11.16
CA ASN A 139 -2.03 2.87 11.85
C ASN A 139 -0.88 3.16 10.88
N PHE A 140 -0.72 2.32 9.86
CA PHE A 140 0.32 2.50 8.85
C PHE A 140 0.12 3.82 8.10
N ILE A 141 -1.11 4.13 7.67
CA ILE A 141 -1.42 5.38 6.99
C ILE A 141 -1.20 6.57 7.94
N ALA A 142 -1.77 6.55 9.14
CA ALA A 142 -1.61 7.61 10.13
C ALA A 142 -0.13 7.85 10.48
N SER A 143 0.65 6.78 10.66
CA SER A 143 2.09 6.85 10.96
C SER A 143 2.89 7.38 9.78
N SER A 144 2.53 7.02 8.55
CA SER A 144 3.19 7.49 7.34
C SER A 144 2.93 8.97 7.09
N LEU A 145 1.77 9.48 7.53
CA LEU A 145 1.37 10.88 7.42
C LEU A 145 1.73 11.72 8.65
N ASN A 146 2.25 11.11 9.72
CA ASN A 146 2.57 11.80 10.96
C ASN A 146 3.55 12.97 10.76
N GLN A 147 4.47 12.88 9.78
CA GLN A 147 5.33 14.00 9.41
C GLN A 147 4.53 15.23 8.95
N LEU A 148 3.46 15.04 8.18
CA LEU A 148 2.55 16.10 7.74
C LEU A 148 1.67 16.58 8.90
N THR A 149 1.23 15.67 9.78
CA THR A 149 0.49 16.01 11.01
C THR A 149 1.28 16.94 11.91
N ASN A 150 2.57 16.69 12.10
CA ASN A 150 3.44 17.57 12.91
C ASN A 150 3.58 18.98 12.33
N GLN A 151 3.20 19.19 11.07
CA GLN A 151 3.17 20.51 10.47
C GLN A 151 1.85 21.24 10.66
N SER A 152 0.84 20.67 11.32
CA SER A 152 -0.48 21.29 11.47
C SER A 152 -0.47 22.66 12.16
N ASN A 153 0.59 22.98 12.92
CA ASN A 153 0.77 24.27 13.61
C ASN A 153 1.65 25.26 12.82
N PHE A 154 1.72 25.12 11.49
CA PHE A 154 2.54 25.97 10.63
C PHE A 154 2.10 27.46 10.68
N ASN A 155 3.09 28.35 10.62
CA ASN A 155 2.89 29.77 10.36
C ASN A 155 2.97 30.09 8.85
N ASP A 156 2.56 31.29 8.45
CA ASP A 156 2.43 31.66 7.03
C ASP A 156 3.75 31.53 6.24
N ASN A 157 4.91 31.70 6.90
CA ASN A 157 6.22 31.55 6.25
C ASN A 157 6.58 30.08 5.98
N GLU A 158 5.93 29.15 6.69
CA GLU A 158 6.14 27.70 6.57
C GLU A 158 5.19 27.05 5.56
N LEU A 159 4.16 27.77 5.07
CA LEU A 159 3.15 27.24 4.16
C LEU A 159 3.75 26.59 2.92
N LYS A 160 4.77 27.22 2.32
CA LYS A 160 5.46 26.67 1.15
C LYS A 160 6.21 25.36 1.46
N ASN A 161 6.73 25.23 2.68
CA ASN A 161 7.37 23.99 3.12
C ASN A 161 6.33 22.87 3.29
N VAL A 162 5.16 23.19 3.86
CA VAL A 162 4.04 22.24 3.97
C VAL A 162 3.58 21.75 2.60
N GLU A 163 3.40 22.67 1.64
CA GLU A 163 3.06 22.33 0.26
C GLU A 163 4.09 21.37 -0.36
N ASN A 164 5.38 21.70 -0.24
CA ASN A 164 6.46 20.87 -0.77
C ASN A 164 6.49 19.47 -0.15
N GLN A 165 6.20 19.33 1.15
CA GLN A 165 6.14 18.02 1.80
C GLN A 165 4.96 17.18 1.33
N ILE A 166 3.78 17.80 1.16
CA ILE A 166 2.60 17.11 0.60
C ILE A 166 2.91 16.63 -0.82
N ILE A 167 3.52 17.47 -1.65
CA ILE A 167 3.93 17.12 -3.02
C ILE A 167 4.97 15.99 -3.00
N SER A 168 6.02 16.10 -2.19
CA SER A 168 7.07 15.08 -2.10
C SER A 168 6.52 13.72 -1.66
N PHE A 169 5.62 13.70 -0.69
CA PHE A 169 4.99 12.47 -0.23
C PHE A 169 4.08 11.87 -1.31
N LYS A 170 3.33 12.71 -2.02
CA LYS A 170 2.52 12.30 -3.16
C LYS A 170 3.37 11.71 -4.29
N ASP A 171 4.53 12.28 -4.58
CA ASP A 171 5.44 11.76 -5.62
C ASP A 171 6.02 10.41 -5.24
N LYS A 172 6.40 10.21 -3.97
CA LYS A 172 6.83 8.90 -3.47
C LYS A 172 5.73 7.84 -3.62
N LEU A 173 4.48 8.15 -3.25
CA LEU A 173 3.36 7.22 -3.46
C LEU A 173 3.13 6.90 -4.94
N ASN A 174 3.32 7.87 -5.85
CA ASN A 174 3.25 7.62 -7.28
C ASN A 174 4.34 6.65 -7.73
N GLU A 175 5.56 6.75 -7.21
CA GLU A 175 6.64 5.80 -7.50
C GLU A 175 6.27 4.38 -7.04
N GLU A 176 5.72 4.22 -5.83
CA GLU A 176 5.24 2.93 -5.34
C GLU A 176 4.12 2.35 -6.21
N ARG A 177 3.17 3.20 -6.62
CA ARG A 177 2.08 2.82 -7.53
C ARG A 177 2.62 2.37 -8.90
N LEU A 178 3.63 3.05 -9.45
CA LEU A 178 4.24 2.65 -10.71
C LEU A 178 4.94 1.29 -10.61
N LYS A 179 5.64 1.01 -9.50
CA LYS A 179 6.23 -0.31 -9.25
C LYS A 179 5.17 -1.41 -9.24
N LEU A 180 4.04 -1.16 -8.58
CA LEU A 180 2.91 -2.08 -8.51
C LEU A 180 2.35 -2.40 -9.90
N ILE A 181 2.06 -1.36 -10.70
CA ILE A 181 1.53 -1.51 -12.06
C ILE A 181 2.51 -2.29 -12.94
N ASN A 182 3.81 -1.98 -12.87
CA ASN A 182 4.83 -2.69 -13.64
C ASN A 182 4.90 -4.17 -13.27
N LEU A 183 4.76 -4.50 -11.99
CA LEU A 183 4.71 -5.89 -11.55
C LEU A 183 3.44 -6.59 -12.05
N GLU A 184 2.29 -5.93 -12.02
CA GLU A 184 1.04 -6.49 -12.54
C GLU A 184 1.15 -6.79 -14.05
N ILE A 185 1.70 -5.86 -14.83
CA ILE A 185 1.97 -6.05 -16.26
C ILE A 185 2.88 -7.27 -16.46
N LYS A 186 4.00 -7.35 -15.72
CA LYS A 186 4.92 -8.50 -15.77
C LYS A 186 4.20 -9.82 -15.48
N ILE A 187 3.31 -9.85 -14.49
CA ILE A 187 2.54 -11.04 -14.11
C ILE A 187 1.57 -11.45 -15.22
N ILE A 188 0.93 -10.49 -15.88
CA ILE A 188 -0.02 -10.73 -16.98
C ILE A 188 0.70 -11.19 -18.25
N GLU A 189 1.82 -10.56 -18.61
CA GLU A 189 2.54 -10.82 -19.87
C GLU A 189 3.33 -12.14 -19.88
N THR A 190 3.62 -12.72 -18.71
CA THR A 190 4.47 -13.92 -18.62
C THR A 190 3.74 -15.25 -18.87
N THR A 191 2.72 -15.23 -19.73
CA THR A 191 1.88 -16.38 -20.09
C THR A 191 2.48 -17.23 -21.22
#